data_AF-A0A497QLL1-F1
#
_entry.id   AF-A0A497QLL1-F1
#
_cell.length_a   1.000
_cell.length_b   1.000
_cell.length_c   1.000
_cell.angle_alpha   90.00
_cell.angle_beta   90.00
_cell.angle_gamma   90.00
#
_symmetry.space_group_name_H-M   'P 1'
#
loop_
_entity.id
_entity.type
_entity.pdbx_description
1 polymer ?
#
loop_
_entity_poly.entity_id
_entity_poly.type
_entity_poly.pdbx_seq_one_letter_code
_entity_poly.pdbx_strand_id
1 'polypeptide(L)'
;MAQRGIREYDGKKMLAKYWSEYIGKDFTFPGKIVLVDPKTNLDALPKKYRWLKTEKLVVKPDQLFGKRGKHGLIKANASFDEVKKWIKARMNKETTVGKVTDKLTHFIIEPYIPHKDEFYVAIRSNREGDTIYFSNHGGVDIESVWDTVAEIQVPVEVDISKIDIERELPKDTPKDKKKMFAEFIRGLFKFYRELGYAYLEINPFVVSGKNIVPLDLVARIDDTAHFECGDKWGDITFPAPFGRKMSKEEKYIKSMDEKSGASLKLTVLNPKGRVWTMVAGGGGSVIYTDTIVDLGFRDELANYGEYSGNPTTDETYEYARTILDLITREKDPKGRPKFLLIGGGIANFTDVAKTFKGITMALRDYKKKLKESNVKIYVRRGGPNYKAGLAKIREAGKRLDLDMEVHGPDMHMTKVVSIALKNL
;
A
#
# COMPACT_ATOMS: atom_id res chain seq x y z
N MET A 1 -11.44 5.43 2.50
CA MET A 1 -10.83 5.02 1.23
C MET A 1 -9.32 4.98 1.36
N ALA A 2 -8.73 3.78 1.42
CA ALA A 2 -7.30 3.64 1.22
C ALA A 2 -7.07 3.04 -0.17
N GLN A 3 -6.59 3.87 -1.09
CA GLN A 3 -6.21 3.41 -2.42
C GLN A 3 -4.96 2.55 -2.30
N ARG A 4 -5.08 1.24 -2.57
CA ARG A 4 -3.98 0.29 -2.46
C ARG A 4 -3.52 -0.15 -3.85
N GLY A 5 -2.21 -0.10 -4.07
CA GLY A 5 -1.61 -0.68 -5.26
C GLY A 5 -1.81 -2.19 -5.30
N ILE A 6 -2.20 -2.70 -6.46
CA ILE A 6 -2.22 -4.13 -6.77
C ILE A 6 -1.14 -4.44 -7.80
N ARG A 7 -0.71 -5.72 -7.85
CA ARG A 7 0.25 -6.15 -8.87
C ARG A 7 -0.32 -6.02 -10.26
N GLU A 8 0.57 -5.83 -11.22
CA GLU A 8 0.21 -5.86 -12.63
C GLU A 8 -0.43 -7.21 -13.00
N TYR A 9 0.11 -8.31 -12.44
CA TYR A 9 -0.48 -9.64 -12.57
C TYR A 9 -1.97 -9.69 -12.18
N ASP A 10 -2.31 -9.15 -11.01
CA ASP A 10 -3.67 -9.22 -10.47
C ASP A 10 -4.63 -8.37 -11.33
N GLY A 11 -4.21 -7.15 -11.70
CA GLY A 11 -4.97 -6.28 -12.59
C GLY A 11 -5.24 -6.91 -13.95
N LYS A 12 -4.20 -7.46 -14.61
CA LYS A 12 -4.34 -8.14 -15.91
C LYS A 12 -5.17 -9.42 -15.80
N LYS A 13 -5.03 -10.20 -14.73
CA LYS A 13 -5.83 -11.42 -14.52
C LYS A 13 -7.31 -11.08 -14.35
N MET A 14 -7.65 -10.05 -13.58
CA MET A 14 -9.03 -9.55 -13.49
C MET A 14 -9.54 -9.07 -14.83
N LEU A 15 -8.75 -8.27 -15.55
CA LEU A 15 -9.10 -7.77 -16.87
C LEU A 15 -9.37 -8.90 -17.86
N ALA A 16 -8.56 -9.96 -17.87
CA ALA A 16 -8.78 -11.14 -18.70
C ALA A 16 -10.04 -11.93 -18.29
N LYS A 17 -10.27 -12.10 -16.98
CA LYS A 17 -11.42 -12.83 -16.44
C LYS A 17 -12.74 -12.15 -16.80
N TYR A 18 -12.78 -10.82 -16.72
CA TYR A 18 -14.00 -10.02 -16.88
C TYR A 18 -14.08 -9.31 -18.23
N TRP A 19 -13.20 -9.63 -19.17
CA TRP A 19 -13.13 -8.97 -20.47
C TRP A 19 -14.46 -9.01 -21.22
N SER A 20 -15.08 -10.18 -21.35
CA SER A 20 -16.34 -10.35 -22.07
C SER A 20 -17.55 -9.75 -21.37
N GLU A 21 -17.44 -9.53 -20.05
CA GLU A 21 -18.51 -8.93 -19.24
C GLU A 21 -18.57 -7.41 -19.43
N TYR A 22 -17.42 -6.73 -19.40
CA TYR A 22 -17.39 -5.27 -19.44
C TYR A 22 -16.97 -4.68 -20.78
N ILE A 23 -16.05 -5.31 -21.49
CA ILE A 23 -15.38 -4.69 -22.63
C ILE A 23 -16.04 -5.05 -23.95
N GLY A 24 -16.10 -6.31 -24.30
CA GLY A 24 -16.75 -6.71 -25.54
C GLY A 24 -16.34 -8.08 -26.04
N LYS A 25 -17.08 -8.55 -27.04
CA LYS A 25 -16.85 -9.83 -27.73
C LYS A 25 -16.10 -9.68 -29.05
N ASP A 26 -16.07 -8.47 -29.60
CA ASP A 26 -15.49 -8.19 -30.93
C ASP A 26 -13.95 -8.13 -30.92
N PHE A 27 -13.38 -7.85 -29.75
CA PHE A 27 -11.95 -7.86 -29.48
C PHE A 27 -11.66 -8.58 -28.16
N THR A 28 -10.45 -9.11 -28.00
CA THR A 28 -10.08 -10.01 -26.89
C THR A 28 -8.78 -9.64 -26.22
N PHE A 29 -8.65 -9.99 -24.94
CA PHE A 29 -7.36 -10.07 -24.26
C PHE A 29 -7.10 -11.53 -23.88
N PRO A 30 -6.08 -12.21 -24.47
CA PRO A 30 -5.85 -13.64 -24.25
C PRO A 30 -5.53 -14.04 -22.79
N GLY A 31 -5.18 -13.09 -21.92
CA GLY A 31 -4.89 -13.37 -20.51
C GLY A 31 -3.69 -14.30 -20.28
N LYS A 32 -2.77 -14.42 -21.25
CA LYS A 32 -1.56 -15.23 -21.14
C LYS A 32 -0.54 -14.53 -20.25
N ILE A 33 -0.64 -14.78 -18.95
CA ILE A 33 0.26 -14.20 -17.95
C ILE A 33 0.59 -15.22 -16.86
N VAL A 34 1.85 -15.26 -16.44
CA VAL A 34 2.33 -16.12 -15.35
C VAL A 34 3.08 -15.29 -14.33
N LEU A 35 2.64 -15.34 -13.06
CA LEU A 35 3.39 -14.83 -11.93
C LEU A 35 4.41 -15.88 -11.48
N VAL A 36 5.64 -15.44 -11.25
CA VAL A 36 6.75 -16.23 -10.71
C VAL A 36 7.23 -15.58 -9.43
N ASP A 37 7.29 -16.39 -8.38
CA ASP A 37 7.82 -16.03 -7.06
C ASP A 37 8.99 -16.96 -6.65
N PRO A 38 9.60 -16.80 -5.46
CA PRO A 38 10.71 -17.66 -5.04
C PRO A 38 10.32 -19.13 -4.80
N LYS A 39 9.03 -19.45 -4.70
CA LYS A 39 8.52 -20.82 -4.48
C LYS A 39 8.13 -21.50 -5.79
N THR A 40 8.10 -20.76 -6.89
CA THR A 40 7.66 -21.24 -8.19
C THR A 40 8.70 -22.19 -8.81
N ASN A 41 8.28 -23.42 -9.13
CA ASN A 41 9.09 -24.33 -9.94
C ASN A 41 9.01 -23.92 -11.42
N LEU A 42 9.99 -23.13 -11.87
CA LEU A 42 10.10 -22.65 -13.25
C LEU A 42 10.06 -23.79 -14.29
N ASP A 43 10.70 -24.92 -14.02
CA ASP A 43 10.79 -26.03 -15.00
C ASP A 43 9.45 -26.78 -15.15
N ALA A 44 8.54 -26.64 -14.18
CA ALA A 44 7.19 -27.19 -14.27
C ALA A 44 6.20 -26.30 -15.06
N LEU A 45 6.48 -24.99 -15.20
CA LEU A 45 5.55 -24.04 -15.82
C LEU A 45 5.10 -24.43 -17.24
N PRO A 46 5.98 -24.92 -18.13
CA PRO A 46 5.56 -25.32 -19.48
C PRO A 46 4.58 -26.49 -19.55
N LYS A 47 4.47 -27.30 -18.48
CA LYS A 47 3.47 -28.37 -18.43
C LYS A 47 2.05 -27.78 -18.34
N LYS A 48 1.91 -26.68 -17.59
CA LYS A 48 0.66 -25.95 -17.37
C LYS A 48 0.39 -24.90 -18.44
N TYR A 49 1.44 -24.19 -18.88
CA TYR A 49 1.35 -23.08 -19.83
C TYR A 49 2.16 -23.41 -21.09
N ARG A 50 1.54 -24.14 -22.03
CA ARG A 50 2.22 -24.67 -23.23
C ARG A 50 2.82 -23.58 -24.11
N TRP A 51 2.17 -22.42 -24.17
CA TRP A 51 2.60 -21.26 -24.95
C TRP A 51 3.97 -20.73 -24.56
N LEU A 52 4.44 -20.98 -23.32
CA LEU A 52 5.79 -20.61 -22.90
C LEU A 52 6.88 -21.20 -23.81
N LYS A 53 6.65 -22.38 -24.41
CA LYS A 53 7.63 -23.04 -25.29
C LYS A 53 7.55 -22.60 -26.75
N THR A 54 6.41 -22.09 -27.18
CA THR A 54 6.13 -21.85 -28.60
C THR A 54 6.22 -20.38 -28.97
N GLU A 55 5.95 -19.49 -28.02
CA GLU A 55 5.92 -18.05 -28.25
C GLU A 55 7.20 -17.39 -27.73
N LYS A 56 7.57 -16.27 -28.36
CA LYS A 56 8.56 -15.35 -27.79
C LYS A 56 7.94 -14.67 -26.57
N LEU A 57 8.76 -14.36 -25.58
CA LEU A 57 8.33 -13.93 -24.26
C LEU A 57 8.92 -12.58 -23.87
N VAL A 58 8.22 -11.91 -22.97
CA VAL A 58 8.70 -10.79 -22.16
C VAL A 58 8.71 -11.25 -20.71
N VAL A 59 9.75 -10.87 -19.98
CA VAL A 59 9.81 -11.01 -18.52
C VAL A 59 10.21 -9.69 -17.88
N LYS A 60 9.52 -9.34 -16.78
CA LYS A 60 9.77 -8.13 -16.00
C LYS A 60 9.35 -8.31 -14.54
N PRO A 61 9.94 -7.59 -13.57
CA PRO A 61 9.50 -7.61 -12.19
C PRO A 61 8.10 -7.01 -12.01
N ASP A 62 7.39 -7.50 -10.99
CA ASP A 62 6.05 -7.05 -10.60
C ASP A 62 5.97 -6.81 -9.08
N GLN A 63 6.48 -5.64 -8.66
CA GLN A 63 6.58 -5.23 -7.26
C GLN A 63 6.24 -3.74 -7.05
N LEU A 64 5.26 -3.22 -7.79
CA LEU A 64 4.75 -1.85 -7.65
C LEU A 64 5.77 -0.72 -7.85
N PHE A 65 6.65 -0.84 -8.85
CA PHE A 65 7.50 0.27 -9.28
C PHE A 65 7.47 0.41 -10.80
N GLY A 66 7.50 1.66 -11.27
CA GLY A 66 7.48 2.00 -12.69
C GLY A 66 8.88 2.04 -13.32
N LYS A 67 8.94 2.50 -14.58
CA LYS A 67 10.19 2.77 -15.32
C LYS A 67 11.15 1.57 -15.42
N ARG A 68 10.60 0.35 -15.42
CA ARG A 68 11.35 -0.93 -15.52
C ARG A 68 12.30 -0.97 -16.72
N GLY A 69 11.88 -0.45 -17.87
CA GLY A 69 12.72 -0.35 -19.07
C GLY A 69 13.97 0.50 -18.85
N LYS A 70 13.81 1.69 -18.25
CA LYS A 70 14.92 2.63 -17.93
C LYS A 70 15.92 2.04 -16.92
N HIS A 71 15.52 1.02 -16.15
CA HIS A 71 16.38 0.30 -15.21
C HIS A 71 16.95 -1.03 -15.75
N GLY A 72 16.74 -1.37 -17.02
CA GLY A 72 17.20 -2.65 -17.59
C GLY A 72 16.51 -3.88 -16.95
N LEU A 73 15.30 -3.69 -16.44
CA LEU A 73 14.49 -4.70 -15.75
C LEU A 73 13.40 -5.29 -16.65
N ILE A 74 13.59 -5.25 -17.97
CA ILE A 74 12.74 -5.90 -18.96
C ILE A 74 13.62 -6.71 -19.89
N LYS A 75 13.28 -7.98 -20.10
CA LYS A 75 13.85 -8.81 -21.15
C LYS A 75 12.74 -9.20 -22.11
N ALA A 76 12.78 -8.64 -23.32
CA ALA A 76 11.81 -8.87 -24.37
C ALA A 76 12.35 -9.80 -25.47
N ASN A 77 11.45 -10.32 -26.30
CA ASN A 77 11.74 -11.20 -27.44
C ASN A 77 12.62 -12.41 -27.07
N ALA A 78 12.36 -13.02 -25.92
CA ALA A 78 13.17 -14.11 -25.35
C ALA A 78 12.50 -15.47 -25.49
N SER A 79 13.29 -16.53 -25.58
CA SER A 79 12.84 -17.91 -25.36
C SER A 79 12.60 -18.18 -23.88
N PHE A 80 11.87 -19.24 -23.55
CA PHE A 80 11.65 -19.62 -22.15
C PHE A 80 12.95 -19.92 -21.38
N ASP A 81 13.94 -20.54 -22.02
CA ASP A 81 15.22 -20.82 -21.36
C ASP A 81 16.00 -19.54 -21.04
N GLU A 82 15.95 -18.54 -21.93
CA GLU A 82 16.51 -17.21 -21.65
C GLU A 82 15.75 -16.52 -20.51
N VAL A 83 14.42 -16.59 -20.48
CA VAL A 83 13.60 -16.06 -19.37
C VAL A 83 13.97 -16.73 -18.05
N LYS A 84 14.09 -18.06 -18.00
CA LYS A 84 14.51 -18.79 -16.80
C LYS A 84 15.88 -18.33 -16.30
N LYS A 85 16.87 -18.23 -17.20
CA LYS A 85 18.22 -17.73 -16.85
C LYS A 85 18.15 -16.30 -16.32
N TRP A 86 17.36 -15.44 -16.96
CA TRP A 86 17.20 -14.04 -16.58
C TRP A 86 16.57 -13.88 -15.19
N ILE A 87 15.52 -14.65 -14.88
CA ILE A 87 14.88 -14.68 -13.55
C ILE A 87 15.87 -15.21 -12.51
N LYS A 88 16.52 -16.36 -12.74
CA LYS A 88 17.47 -16.96 -11.78
C LYS A 88 18.62 -16.02 -11.41
N ALA A 89 19.10 -15.22 -12.36
CA ALA A 89 20.15 -14.24 -12.12
C ALA A 89 19.72 -13.06 -11.22
N ARG A 90 18.41 -12.77 -11.14
CA ARG A 90 17.85 -11.59 -10.43
C ARG A 90 17.02 -11.93 -9.20
N MET A 91 16.44 -13.12 -9.14
CA MET A 91 15.62 -13.59 -8.04
C MET A 91 16.39 -13.49 -6.71
N ASN A 92 15.77 -12.84 -5.72
CA ASN A 92 16.31 -12.53 -4.40
C ASN A 92 17.59 -11.68 -4.38
N LYS A 93 17.99 -11.07 -5.51
CA LYS A 93 19.10 -10.12 -5.58
C LYS A 93 18.60 -8.71 -5.30
N GLU A 94 19.42 -7.95 -4.59
CA GLU A 94 19.14 -6.53 -4.35
C GLU A 94 19.24 -5.75 -5.66
N THR A 95 18.35 -4.79 -5.82
CA THR A 95 18.25 -3.93 -6.99
C THR A 95 17.81 -2.55 -6.53
N THR A 96 18.50 -1.54 -7.04
CA THR A 96 18.20 -0.14 -6.75
C THR A 96 17.36 0.44 -7.89
N VAL A 97 16.21 0.99 -7.53
CA VAL A 97 15.29 1.71 -8.42
C VAL A 97 15.12 3.12 -7.87
N GLY A 98 15.64 4.12 -8.58
CA GLY A 98 15.74 5.48 -8.05
C GLY A 98 16.60 5.54 -6.79
N LYS A 99 16.01 5.95 -5.66
CA LYS A 99 16.68 6.02 -4.34
C LYS A 99 16.38 4.82 -3.44
N VAL A 100 15.66 3.82 -3.95
CA VAL A 100 15.12 2.71 -3.15
C VAL A 100 15.81 1.41 -3.55
N THR A 101 16.30 0.66 -2.57
CA THR A 101 16.93 -0.65 -2.78
C THR A 101 16.10 -1.74 -2.11
N ASP A 102 15.77 -2.79 -2.86
CA ASP A 102 15.13 -3.99 -2.32
C ASP A 102 15.43 -5.22 -3.20
N LYS A 103 14.99 -6.40 -2.76
CA LYS A 103 15.13 -7.65 -3.49
C LYS A 103 14.03 -7.85 -4.53
N LEU A 104 14.43 -8.26 -5.73
CA LEU A 104 13.49 -8.72 -6.73
C LEU A 104 13.00 -10.13 -6.39
N THR A 105 11.72 -10.29 -6.13
CA THR A 105 11.10 -11.55 -5.67
C THR A 105 9.96 -12.00 -6.56
N HIS A 106 9.29 -11.08 -7.26
CA HIS A 106 8.12 -11.39 -8.09
C HIS A 106 8.36 -10.91 -9.52
N PHE A 107 8.08 -11.78 -10.47
CA PHE A 107 8.24 -11.53 -11.90
C PHE A 107 6.99 -11.98 -12.65
N ILE A 108 6.67 -11.29 -13.74
CA ILE A 108 5.63 -11.70 -14.67
C ILE A 108 6.25 -12.11 -16.00
N ILE A 109 5.73 -13.20 -16.57
CA ILE A 109 6.07 -13.70 -17.90
C ILE A 109 4.83 -13.58 -18.78
N GLU A 110 5.01 -12.98 -19.94
CA GLU A 110 3.95 -12.69 -20.92
C GLU A 110 4.45 -12.96 -22.35
N PRO A 111 3.57 -13.20 -23.34
CA PRO A 111 3.97 -13.23 -24.74
C PRO A 111 4.57 -11.89 -25.18
N TYR A 112 5.64 -11.96 -25.97
CA TYR A 112 6.15 -10.82 -26.72
C TYR A 112 5.25 -10.58 -27.93
N ILE A 113 4.70 -9.37 -28.02
CA ILE A 113 3.88 -8.95 -29.15
C ILE A 113 4.74 -8.06 -30.04
N PRO A 114 5.06 -8.44 -31.28
CA PRO A 114 5.66 -7.51 -32.25
C PRO A 114 4.66 -6.40 -32.58
N HIS A 115 5.07 -5.14 -32.42
CA HIS A 115 4.21 -3.99 -32.65
C HIS A 115 5.03 -2.79 -33.16
N LYS A 116 4.32 -1.80 -33.71
CA LYS A 116 4.87 -0.50 -34.12
C LYS A 116 4.20 0.64 -33.37
N ASP A 117 2.88 0.55 -33.22
CA ASP A 117 2.08 1.55 -32.53
C ASP A 117 1.88 1.14 -31.06
N GLU A 118 2.05 2.10 -30.16
CA GLU A 118 1.77 2.00 -28.73
C GLU A 118 0.71 3.05 -28.36
N PHE A 119 -0.27 2.66 -27.56
CA PHE A 119 -1.38 3.51 -27.13
C PHE A 119 -1.40 3.65 -25.61
N TYR A 120 -2.02 4.72 -25.14
CA TYR A 120 -2.12 5.05 -23.71
C TYR A 120 -3.58 5.17 -23.28
N VAL A 121 -3.92 4.58 -22.13
CA VAL A 121 -5.17 4.89 -21.44
C VAL A 121 -4.95 4.91 -19.93
N ALA A 122 -5.52 5.89 -19.25
CA ALA A 122 -5.61 5.90 -17.80
C ALA A 122 -6.98 6.38 -17.32
N ILE A 123 -7.40 5.93 -16.15
CA ILE A 123 -8.64 6.34 -15.48
C ILE A 123 -8.27 6.68 -14.04
N ARG A 124 -8.64 7.88 -13.61
CA ARG A 124 -8.32 8.38 -12.27
C ARG A 124 -9.56 9.01 -11.63
N SER A 125 -9.85 8.57 -10.41
CA SER A 125 -10.90 9.16 -9.59
C SER A 125 -10.50 10.56 -9.12
N ASN A 126 -11.45 11.48 -9.19
CA ASN A 126 -11.40 12.80 -8.60
C ASN A 126 -12.69 13.07 -7.82
N ARG A 127 -12.80 14.22 -7.17
CA ARG A 127 -13.96 14.53 -6.32
C ARG A 127 -15.27 14.59 -7.13
N GLU A 128 -15.17 15.01 -8.38
CA GLU A 128 -16.29 15.35 -9.26
C GLU A 128 -16.66 14.18 -10.20
N GLY A 129 -15.97 13.04 -10.08
CA GLY A 129 -16.21 11.83 -10.85
C GLY A 129 -14.89 11.14 -11.20
N ASP A 130 -14.75 10.73 -12.45
CA ASP A 130 -13.56 10.03 -12.94
C ASP A 130 -13.10 10.65 -14.26
N THR A 131 -11.80 10.93 -14.37
CA THR A 131 -11.19 11.40 -15.63
C THR A 131 -10.55 10.24 -16.36
N ILE A 132 -10.89 10.08 -17.63
CA ILE A 132 -10.25 9.17 -18.56
C ILE A 132 -9.24 9.96 -19.39
N TYR A 133 -8.01 9.49 -19.44
CA TYR A 133 -6.93 10.01 -20.27
C TYR A 133 -6.68 9.02 -21.40
N PHE A 134 -6.56 9.50 -22.64
CA PHE A 134 -6.28 8.65 -23.80
C PHE A 134 -5.30 9.30 -24.76
N SER A 135 -4.31 8.55 -25.27
CA SER A 135 -3.41 9.04 -26.33
C SER A 135 -3.07 7.95 -27.35
N ASN A 136 -2.87 8.39 -28.60
CA ASN A 136 -2.35 7.57 -29.69
C ASN A 136 -0.83 7.36 -29.63
N HIS A 137 -0.15 8.00 -28.67
CA HIS A 137 1.31 7.99 -28.50
C HIS A 137 1.67 7.47 -27.10
N GLY A 138 1.48 6.17 -26.88
CA GLY A 138 1.85 5.50 -25.63
C GLY A 138 3.36 5.24 -25.48
N GLY A 139 3.73 4.63 -24.36
CA GLY A 139 5.07 4.13 -24.12
C GLY A 139 5.87 4.91 -23.08
N VAL A 140 7.20 4.75 -23.16
CA VAL A 140 8.17 5.18 -22.14
C VAL A 140 8.29 6.71 -21.99
N ASP A 141 7.79 7.46 -22.98
CA ASP A 141 7.92 8.92 -23.06
C ASP A 141 6.56 9.62 -23.24
N ILE A 142 5.47 9.02 -22.74
CA ILE A 142 4.13 9.63 -22.72
C ILE A 142 4.14 11.03 -22.09
N GLU A 143 5.00 11.28 -21.11
CA GLU A 143 5.10 12.58 -20.44
C GLU A 143 5.58 13.70 -21.38
N SER A 144 6.25 13.35 -22.48
CA SER A 144 6.73 14.34 -23.48
C SER A 144 5.66 14.76 -24.49
N VAL A 145 4.55 14.02 -24.56
CA VAL A 145 3.45 14.23 -25.52
C VAL A 145 2.13 14.47 -24.81
N TRP A 146 2.17 14.95 -23.57
CA TRP A 146 0.98 15.15 -22.74
C TRP A 146 -0.06 16.08 -23.38
N ASP A 147 0.39 17.07 -24.15
CA ASP A 147 -0.49 17.99 -24.90
C ASP A 147 -1.35 17.30 -25.97
N THR A 148 -1.03 16.05 -26.32
CA THR A 148 -1.81 15.22 -27.26
C THR A 148 -2.83 14.31 -26.57
N VAL A 149 -2.79 14.24 -25.24
CA VAL A 149 -3.67 13.37 -24.44
C VAL A 149 -5.07 13.98 -24.40
N ALA A 150 -6.05 13.20 -24.83
CA ALA A 150 -7.45 13.53 -24.63
C ALA A 150 -7.83 13.32 -23.16
N GLU A 151 -8.53 14.29 -22.58
CA GLU A 151 -9.09 14.23 -21.23
C GLU A 151 -10.62 14.19 -21.30
N ILE A 152 -11.21 13.10 -20.81
CA ILE A 152 -12.65 12.86 -20.88
C ILE A 152 -13.17 12.69 -19.45
N GLN A 153 -13.90 13.69 -18.96
CA GLN A 153 -14.51 13.63 -17.63
C GLN A 153 -15.84 12.86 -17.68
N VAL A 154 -16.00 11.88 -16.79
CA VAL A 154 -17.28 11.24 -16.50
C VAL A 154 -17.72 11.69 -15.10
N PRO A 155 -18.70 12.60 -14.98
CA PRO A 155 -19.14 13.10 -13.68
C PRO A 155 -19.77 12.01 -12.79
N VAL A 156 -19.82 12.26 -11.48
CA VAL A 156 -20.58 11.44 -10.53
C VAL A 156 -22.03 11.23 -11.04
N GLU A 157 -22.57 10.03 -10.85
CA GLU A 157 -23.92 9.61 -11.30
C GLU A 157 -24.17 9.63 -12.82
N VAL A 158 -23.19 10.03 -13.64
CA VAL A 158 -23.30 9.96 -15.10
C VAL A 158 -22.86 8.58 -15.58
N ASP A 159 -23.69 7.94 -16.39
CA ASP A 159 -23.34 6.72 -17.10
C ASP A 159 -22.49 7.06 -18.34
N ILE A 160 -21.41 6.30 -18.56
CA ILE A 160 -20.49 6.56 -19.68
C ILE A 160 -21.14 6.41 -21.06
N SER A 161 -22.26 5.71 -21.18
CA SER A 161 -23.04 5.63 -22.43
C SER A 161 -23.57 6.99 -22.89
N LYS A 162 -23.69 7.97 -21.98
CA LYS A 162 -24.09 9.34 -22.29
C LYS A 162 -22.94 10.20 -22.82
N ILE A 163 -21.70 9.69 -22.77
CA ILE A 163 -20.51 10.39 -23.24
C ILE A 163 -20.16 9.92 -24.67
N ASP A 164 -19.97 10.88 -25.56
CA ASP A 164 -19.58 10.64 -26.95
C ASP A 164 -18.05 10.45 -27.05
N ILE A 165 -17.58 9.29 -26.59
CA ILE A 165 -16.14 8.97 -26.54
C ILE A 165 -15.46 9.13 -27.90
N GLU A 166 -16.11 8.75 -29.00
CA GLU A 166 -15.50 8.84 -30.34
C GLU A 166 -15.13 10.27 -30.75
N ARG A 167 -15.91 11.26 -30.30
CA ARG A 167 -15.67 12.67 -30.56
C ARG A 167 -14.53 13.25 -29.72
N GLU A 168 -14.36 12.74 -28.50
CA GLU A 168 -13.35 13.22 -27.56
C GLU A 168 -11.96 12.57 -27.77
N LEU A 169 -11.86 11.52 -28.61
CA LEU A 169 -10.57 10.92 -28.98
C LEU A 169 -9.65 11.95 -29.66
N PRO A 170 -8.31 11.83 -29.52
CA PRO A 170 -7.37 12.73 -30.18
C PRO A 170 -7.59 12.80 -31.70
N LYS A 171 -7.35 13.98 -32.28
CA LYS A 171 -7.66 14.25 -33.69
C LYS A 171 -6.93 13.32 -34.67
N ASP A 172 -5.76 12.85 -34.29
CA ASP A 172 -4.91 11.95 -35.05
C ASP A 172 -5.26 10.46 -34.86
N THR A 173 -6.33 10.12 -34.12
CA THR A 173 -6.76 8.72 -33.96
C THR A 173 -7.13 8.12 -35.33
N PRO A 174 -6.54 6.97 -35.72
CA PRO A 174 -6.84 6.31 -36.98
C PRO A 174 -8.33 6.01 -37.13
N LYS A 175 -8.91 6.36 -38.28
CA LYS A 175 -10.37 6.26 -38.53
C LYS A 175 -10.91 4.85 -38.34
N ASP A 176 -10.13 3.84 -38.72
CA ASP A 176 -10.45 2.42 -38.57
C ASP A 176 -10.37 1.91 -37.12
N LYS A 177 -9.68 2.64 -36.22
CA LYS A 177 -9.53 2.30 -34.80
C LYS A 177 -10.47 3.09 -33.88
N LYS A 178 -11.07 4.20 -34.34
CA LYS A 178 -11.93 5.09 -33.51
C LYS A 178 -13.02 4.33 -32.75
N LYS A 179 -13.84 3.56 -33.47
CA LYS A 179 -14.93 2.78 -32.85
C LYS A 179 -14.41 1.76 -31.84
N MET A 180 -13.37 1.02 -32.21
CA MET A 180 -12.72 0.03 -31.33
C MET A 180 -12.21 0.68 -30.04
N PHE A 181 -11.56 1.84 -30.12
CA PHE A 181 -11.06 2.55 -28.94
C PHE A 181 -12.18 3.11 -28.09
N ALA A 182 -13.24 3.67 -28.69
CA ALA A 182 -14.38 4.14 -27.92
C ALA A 182 -15.09 3.00 -27.17
N GLU A 183 -15.29 1.85 -27.81
CA GLU A 183 -15.87 0.66 -27.16
C GLU A 183 -14.94 0.13 -26.05
N PHE A 184 -13.63 0.05 -26.31
CA PHE A 184 -12.64 -0.37 -25.31
C PHE A 184 -12.64 0.55 -24.10
N ILE A 185 -12.61 1.87 -24.29
CA ILE A 185 -12.65 2.86 -23.20
C ILE A 185 -13.94 2.75 -22.40
N ARG A 186 -15.10 2.65 -23.07
CA ARG A 186 -16.40 2.49 -22.40
C ARG A 186 -16.41 1.27 -21.49
N GLY A 187 -15.93 0.15 -21.99
CA GLY A 187 -15.89 -1.08 -21.22
C GLY A 187 -14.86 -1.08 -20.12
N LEU A 188 -13.66 -0.53 -20.37
CA LEU A 188 -12.61 -0.39 -19.38
C LEU A 188 -13.07 0.49 -18.21
N PHE A 189 -13.84 1.55 -18.49
CA PHE A 189 -14.43 2.40 -17.46
C PHE A 189 -15.47 1.67 -16.60
N LYS A 190 -16.34 0.86 -17.21
CA LYS A 190 -17.30 0.02 -16.47
C LYS A 190 -16.56 -0.98 -15.57
N PHE A 191 -15.56 -1.67 -16.12
CA PHE A 191 -14.67 -2.54 -15.36
C PHE A 191 -14.01 -1.81 -14.18
N TYR A 192 -13.45 -0.63 -14.43
CA TYR A 192 -12.81 0.21 -13.42
C TYR A 192 -13.78 0.54 -12.28
N ARG A 193 -14.99 1.04 -12.59
CA ARG A 193 -15.98 1.45 -11.58
C ARG A 193 -16.52 0.26 -10.79
N GLU A 194 -16.94 -0.81 -11.47
CA GLU A 194 -17.61 -1.94 -10.84
C GLU A 194 -16.70 -2.84 -10.02
N LEU A 195 -15.38 -2.77 -10.23
CA LEU A 195 -14.39 -3.47 -9.42
C LEU A 195 -13.72 -2.53 -8.40
N GLY A 196 -14.23 -1.32 -8.17
CA GLY A 196 -13.74 -0.42 -7.13
C GLY A 196 -12.32 0.10 -7.36
N TYR A 197 -11.89 0.23 -8.62
CA TYR A 197 -10.62 0.89 -8.92
C TYR A 197 -10.71 2.39 -8.60
N ALA A 198 -9.61 2.95 -8.12
CA ALA A 198 -9.44 4.39 -7.92
C ALA A 198 -8.37 4.99 -8.86
N TYR A 199 -7.54 4.11 -9.42
CA TYR A 199 -6.57 4.43 -10.47
C TYR A 199 -6.35 3.19 -11.32
N LEU A 200 -6.38 3.34 -12.64
CA LEU A 200 -6.01 2.29 -13.59
C LEU A 200 -5.30 2.94 -14.76
N GLU A 201 -4.07 2.53 -15.02
CA GLU A 201 -3.26 3.01 -16.14
C GLU A 201 -2.75 1.81 -16.92
N ILE A 202 -2.89 1.87 -18.23
CA ILE A 202 -2.35 0.90 -19.17
C ILE A 202 -1.43 1.66 -20.12
N ASN A 203 -0.12 1.52 -19.89
CA ASN A 203 0.90 2.25 -20.64
C ASN A 203 2.14 1.41 -20.95
N PRO A 204 2.29 0.87 -22.18
CA PRO A 204 1.36 0.99 -23.30
C PRO A 204 0.36 -0.18 -23.37
N PHE A 205 -0.68 -0.03 -24.17
CA PHE A 205 -1.35 -1.17 -24.82
C PHE A 205 -1.11 -1.16 -26.32
N VAL A 206 -1.27 -2.32 -26.93
CA VAL A 206 -1.10 -2.50 -28.38
C VAL A 206 -2.30 -3.21 -28.99
N VAL A 207 -2.58 -2.92 -30.26
CA VAL A 207 -3.59 -3.60 -31.05
C VAL A 207 -2.90 -4.61 -31.97
N SER A 208 -3.23 -5.88 -31.84
CA SER A 208 -2.67 -6.97 -32.65
C SER A 208 -3.77 -7.86 -33.20
N GLY A 209 -4.23 -7.55 -34.43
CA GLY A 209 -5.40 -8.18 -35.03
C GLY A 209 -6.66 -7.82 -34.24
N LYS A 210 -7.38 -8.84 -33.74
CA LYS A 210 -8.54 -8.64 -32.84
C LYS A 210 -8.16 -8.50 -31.35
N ASN A 211 -6.87 -8.50 -31.02
CA ASN A 211 -6.45 -8.41 -29.63
C ASN A 211 -6.08 -6.98 -29.25
N ILE A 212 -6.58 -6.54 -28.09
CA ILE A 212 -6.05 -5.38 -27.37
C ILE A 212 -5.22 -5.95 -26.21
N VAL A 213 -3.91 -5.72 -26.25
CA VAL A 213 -2.97 -6.32 -25.29
C VAL A 213 -2.36 -5.21 -24.43
N PRO A 214 -2.75 -5.12 -23.14
CA PRO A 214 -2.07 -4.27 -22.16
C PRO A 214 -0.64 -4.78 -21.98
N LEU A 215 0.36 -4.03 -22.45
CA LEU A 215 1.76 -4.40 -22.26
C LEU A 215 2.23 -4.05 -20.85
N ASP A 216 1.71 -2.98 -20.27
CA ASP A 216 1.91 -2.58 -18.87
C ASP A 216 0.58 -2.27 -18.22
N LEU A 217 0.45 -2.49 -16.91
CA LEU A 217 -0.72 -2.06 -16.15
C LEU A 217 -0.30 -1.66 -14.73
N VAL A 218 -0.72 -0.47 -14.33
CA VAL A 218 -0.59 0.04 -12.96
C VAL A 218 -1.99 0.31 -12.43
N ALA A 219 -2.30 -0.22 -11.25
CA ALA A 219 -3.64 -0.07 -10.70
C ALA A 219 -3.64 0.14 -9.18
N ARG A 220 -4.64 0.88 -8.73
CA ARG A 220 -5.02 1.01 -7.33
C ARG A 220 -6.51 0.76 -7.16
N ILE A 221 -6.87 0.01 -6.14
CA ILE A 221 -8.25 -0.30 -5.76
C ILE A 221 -8.53 0.34 -4.40
N ASP A 222 -9.76 0.79 -4.17
CA ASP A 222 -10.19 1.17 -2.83
C ASP A 222 -10.40 -0.08 -1.97
N ASP A 223 -9.48 -0.36 -1.04
CA ASP A 223 -9.56 -1.55 -0.20
C ASP A 223 -10.82 -1.57 0.70
N THR A 224 -11.46 -0.42 0.92
CA THR A 224 -12.71 -0.35 1.70
C THR A 224 -13.92 -0.91 0.97
N ALA A 225 -13.85 -1.07 -0.36
CA ALA A 225 -14.91 -1.71 -1.15
C ALA A 225 -14.86 -3.25 -1.11
N HIS A 226 -14.01 -3.85 -0.27
CA HIS A 226 -13.85 -5.31 -0.20
C HIS A 226 -15.16 -6.04 0.09
N PHE A 227 -16.03 -5.47 0.91
CA PHE A 227 -17.32 -6.09 1.25
C PHE A 227 -18.30 -6.14 0.06
N GLU A 228 -18.13 -5.28 -0.96
CA GLU A 228 -18.98 -5.28 -2.17
C GLU A 228 -18.29 -6.00 -3.33
N CYS A 229 -16.99 -5.79 -3.50
CA CYS A 229 -16.23 -6.24 -4.67
C CYS A 229 -15.37 -7.48 -4.39
N GLY A 230 -15.30 -7.97 -3.15
CA GLY A 230 -14.41 -9.05 -2.73
C GLY A 230 -14.56 -10.33 -3.57
N ASP A 231 -15.79 -10.71 -3.91
CA ASP A 231 -16.07 -11.87 -4.77
C ASP A 231 -15.50 -11.68 -6.20
N LYS A 232 -15.54 -10.44 -6.72
CA LYS A 232 -14.98 -10.12 -8.03
C LYS A 232 -13.45 -10.11 -7.98
N TRP A 233 -12.87 -9.57 -6.92
CA TRP A 233 -11.42 -9.53 -6.73
C TRP A 233 -10.83 -10.93 -6.55
N GLY A 234 -11.50 -11.79 -5.79
CA GLY A 234 -10.93 -13.07 -5.32
C GLY A 234 -9.78 -12.83 -4.35
N ASP A 235 -8.80 -13.73 -4.35
CA ASP A 235 -7.68 -13.73 -3.39
C ASP A 235 -6.56 -12.73 -3.76
N ILE A 236 -6.91 -11.47 -4.08
CA ILE A 236 -5.88 -10.45 -4.35
C ILE A 236 -5.07 -10.14 -3.08
N THR A 237 -3.84 -9.68 -3.29
CA THR A 237 -3.01 -9.18 -2.20
C THR A 237 -2.65 -7.72 -2.42
N PHE A 238 -2.54 -6.96 -1.34
CA PHE A 238 -2.05 -5.58 -1.36
C PHE A 238 -0.58 -5.55 -0.90
N PRO A 239 0.39 -5.70 -1.82
CA PRO A 239 1.79 -5.68 -1.45
C PRO A 239 2.22 -4.32 -0.92
N ALA A 240 3.25 -4.32 -0.08
CA ALA A 240 3.95 -3.10 0.28
C ALA A 240 4.66 -2.52 -0.95
N PRO A 241 4.89 -1.19 -1.00
CA PRO A 241 5.75 -0.58 -2.01
C PRO A 241 7.14 -1.20 -2.02
N PHE A 242 7.78 -1.28 -3.19
CA PHE A 242 9.17 -1.70 -3.32
C PHE A 242 10.07 -0.90 -2.36
N GLY A 243 11.00 -1.57 -1.65
CA GLY A 243 11.81 -0.94 -0.60
C GLY A 243 11.28 -1.13 0.81
N ARG A 244 10.01 -1.49 0.96
CA ARG A 244 9.39 -1.70 2.27
C ARG A 244 8.97 -3.15 2.43
N LYS A 245 9.50 -3.79 3.47
CA LYS A 245 9.02 -5.10 3.93
C LYS A 245 8.25 -4.91 5.21
N MET A 246 7.01 -5.40 5.24
CA MET A 246 6.26 -5.47 6.49
C MET A 246 6.93 -6.50 7.41
N SER A 247 7.28 -6.08 8.62
CA SER A 247 7.72 -6.96 9.69
C SER A 247 6.60 -7.94 10.09
N LYS A 248 6.95 -8.96 10.88
CA LYS A 248 5.95 -9.89 11.43
C LYS A 248 4.91 -9.13 12.27
N GLU A 249 5.36 -8.12 12.99
CA GLU A 249 4.56 -7.29 13.88
C GLU A 249 3.67 -6.33 13.11
N GLU A 250 4.17 -5.68 12.04
CA GLU A 250 3.33 -4.86 11.16
C GLU A 250 2.20 -5.70 10.51
N LYS A 251 2.50 -6.94 10.10
CA LYS A 251 1.49 -7.87 9.57
C LYS A 251 0.48 -8.29 10.65
N TYR A 252 0.93 -8.52 11.87
CA TYR A 252 0.06 -8.87 12.98
C TYR A 252 -0.93 -7.76 13.28
N ILE A 253 -0.45 -6.52 13.44
CA ILE A 253 -1.30 -5.34 13.66
C ILE A 253 -2.28 -5.15 12.49
N LYS A 254 -1.79 -5.25 11.25
CA LYS A 254 -2.65 -5.16 10.05
C LYS A 254 -3.77 -6.20 10.08
N SER A 255 -3.48 -7.44 10.49
CA SER A 255 -4.51 -8.49 10.56
C SER A 255 -5.56 -8.25 11.66
N MET A 256 -5.24 -7.48 12.70
CA MET A 256 -6.20 -7.07 13.72
C MET A 256 -7.08 -5.92 13.22
N ASP A 257 -6.46 -4.94 12.56
CA ASP A 257 -7.12 -3.80 11.92
C ASP A 257 -8.17 -4.25 10.89
N GLU A 258 -7.86 -5.26 10.07
CA GLU A 258 -8.80 -5.85 9.09
C GLU A 258 -10.01 -6.55 9.74
N LYS A 259 -9.95 -6.87 11.05
CA LYS A 259 -11.00 -7.59 11.79
C LYS A 259 -11.72 -6.72 12.80
N SER A 260 -11.43 -5.42 12.82
CA SER A 260 -11.95 -4.48 13.81
C SER A 260 -12.71 -3.34 13.15
N GLY A 261 -13.70 -2.81 13.86
CA GLY A 261 -14.28 -1.50 13.54
C GLY A 261 -13.40 -0.33 14.00
N ALA A 262 -12.40 -0.61 14.85
CA ALA A 262 -11.37 0.34 15.25
C ALA A 262 -10.26 0.40 14.20
N SER A 263 -9.45 1.47 14.21
CA SER A 263 -8.25 1.55 13.38
C SER A 263 -7.01 1.25 14.21
N LEU A 264 -6.16 0.35 13.71
CA LEU A 264 -4.92 -0.07 14.34
C LEU A 264 -3.80 -0.06 13.29
N LYS A 265 -2.94 0.95 13.30
CA LYS A 265 -1.82 1.06 12.35
C LYS A 265 -0.48 0.97 13.04
N LEU A 266 0.46 0.24 12.45
CA LEU A 266 1.86 0.22 12.88
C LEU A 266 2.77 0.19 11.65
N THR A 267 3.78 1.05 11.68
CA THR A 267 4.90 1.09 10.76
C THR A 267 6.19 1.18 11.57
N VAL A 268 7.11 0.23 11.38
CA VAL A 268 8.43 0.31 12.04
C VAL A 268 9.39 1.04 11.11
N LEU A 269 9.91 2.18 11.58
CA LEU A 269 10.80 3.07 10.82
C LEU A 269 12.26 2.75 11.11
N ASN A 270 12.62 2.73 12.40
CA ASN A 270 13.94 2.39 12.89
C ASN A 270 13.80 1.45 14.11
N PRO A 271 13.95 0.12 13.94
CA PRO A 271 13.85 -0.82 15.06
C PRO A 271 14.81 -0.53 16.22
N LYS A 272 15.90 0.20 15.97
CA LYS A 272 16.90 0.59 16.97
C LYS A 272 16.69 1.99 17.53
N GLY A 273 15.69 2.72 17.05
CA GLY A 273 15.34 4.05 17.53
C GLY A 273 14.97 4.05 19.00
N ARG A 274 15.31 5.12 19.71
CA ARG A 274 15.01 5.28 21.13
C ARG A 274 13.62 5.87 21.39
N VAL A 275 13.00 6.54 20.43
CA VAL A 275 11.71 7.22 20.62
C VAL A 275 10.58 6.41 19.98
N TRP A 276 9.71 5.85 20.80
CA TRP A 276 8.56 5.05 20.40
C TRP A 276 7.26 5.76 20.72
N THR A 277 6.27 5.61 19.85
CA THR A 277 4.96 6.24 20.00
C THR A 277 3.85 5.20 20.05
N MET A 278 2.93 5.38 20.99
CA MET A 278 1.65 4.68 21.06
C MET A 278 0.56 5.74 21.23
N VAL A 279 0.21 6.38 20.12
CA VAL A 279 -0.64 7.57 20.10
C VAL A 279 -2.02 7.21 19.59
N ALA A 280 -3.07 7.70 20.26
CA ALA A 280 -4.43 7.47 19.80
C ALA A 280 -4.98 8.60 18.91
N GLY A 281 -5.54 8.20 17.76
CA GLY A 281 -6.09 9.07 16.73
C GLY A 281 -5.07 9.40 15.63
N GLY A 282 -5.46 9.21 14.36
CA GLY A 282 -4.58 9.47 13.21
C GLY A 282 -4.06 10.91 13.11
N GLY A 283 -4.90 11.92 13.37
CA GLY A 283 -4.41 13.32 13.41
C GLY A 283 -3.44 13.55 14.58
N GLY A 284 -3.70 12.91 15.73
CA GLY A 284 -2.81 12.97 16.89
C GLY A 284 -1.45 12.35 16.59
N SER A 285 -1.40 11.15 15.99
CA SER A 285 -0.14 10.47 15.69
C SER A 285 0.75 11.28 14.77
N VAL A 286 0.19 11.93 13.74
CA VAL A 286 0.94 12.81 12.84
C VAL A 286 1.58 13.96 13.62
N ILE A 287 0.78 14.69 14.43
CA ILE A 287 1.28 15.85 15.17
C ILE A 287 2.35 15.48 16.22
N TYR A 288 2.25 14.30 16.84
CA TYR A 288 3.32 13.80 17.72
C TYR A 288 4.60 13.50 16.92
N THR A 289 4.48 12.86 15.76
CA THR A 289 5.61 12.59 14.86
C THR A 289 6.28 13.88 14.39
N ASP A 290 5.51 14.86 13.93
CA ASP A 290 6.02 16.17 13.51
C ASP A 290 6.80 16.84 14.64
N THR A 291 6.24 16.85 15.86
CA THR A 291 6.93 17.43 17.03
C THR A 291 8.26 16.72 17.33
N ILE A 292 8.31 15.39 17.20
CA ILE A 292 9.56 14.63 17.43
C ILE A 292 10.61 15.01 16.39
N VAL A 293 10.20 15.14 15.12
CA VAL A 293 11.08 15.51 14.00
C VAL A 293 11.56 16.95 14.14
N ASP A 294 10.66 17.89 14.46
CA ASP A 294 10.97 19.31 14.65
C ASP A 294 11.95 19.55 15.81
N LEU A 295 11.89 18.70 16.84
CA LEU A 295 12.86 18.71 17.95
C LEU A 295 14.21 18.05 17.59
N GLY A 296 14.41 17.60 16.34
CA GLY A 296 15.67 17.04 15.85
C GLY A 296 15.84 15.53 16.04
N PHE A 297 14.79 14.80 16.43
CA PHE A 297 14.87 13.36 16.76
C PHE A 297 14.37 12.44 15.65
N ARG A 298 14.42 12.89 14.39
CA ARG A 298 14.02 12.11 13.22
C ARG A 298 14.66 10.72 13.18
N ASP A 299 15.98 10.64 13.37
CA ASP A 299 16.73 9.39 13.24
C ASP A 299 16.54 8.45 14.45
N GLU A 300 16.04 8.98 15.57
CA GLU A 300 15.74 8.24 16.79
C GLU A 300 14.29 7.76 16.84
N LEU A 301 13.42 8.21 15.93
CA LEU A 301 12.02 7.80 15.83
C LEU A 301 11.91 6.36 15.33
N ALA A 302 11.38 5.49 16.18
CA ALA A 302 11.38 4.07 15.94
C ALA A 302 10.17 3.57 15.15
N ASN A 303 9.00 4.16 15.36
CA ASN A 303 7.76 3.75 14.71
C ASN A 303 6.85 4.93 14.39
N TYR A 304 5.96 4.72 13.43
CA TYR A 304 4.77 5.53 13.21
C TYR A 304 3.55 4.62 13.29
N GLY A 305 2.50 5.06 13.99
CA GLY A 305 1.31 4.25 14.15
C GLY A 305 0.27 4.94 15.01
N GLU A 306 -0.92 4.39 14.99
CA GLU A 306 -2.03 4.88 15.80
C GLU A 306 -2.98 3.78 16.19
N TYR A 307 -3.77 4.06 17.22
CA TYR A 307 -5.00 3.32 17.52
C TYR A 307 -6.16 4.32 17.64
N SER A 308 -7.28 4.08 16.97
CA SER A 308 -8.45 4.96 17.01
C SER A 308 -9.75 4.22 16.72
N GLY A 309 -10.90 4.90 16.71
CA GLY A 309 -12.18 4.22 16.48
C GLY A 309 -12.72 3.44 17.67
N ASN A 310 -12.29 3.78 18.91
CA ASN A 310 -12.72 3.14 20.16
C ASN A 310 -12.42 1.62 20.22
N PRO A 311 -11.15 1.21 20.11
CA PRO A 311 -10.78 -0.19 20.24
C PRO A 311 -11.12 -0.73 21.63
N THR A 312 -11.35 -2.05 21.67
CA THR A 312 -11.59 -2.81 22.89
C THR A 312 -10.34 -2.85 23.79
N THR A 313 -10.55 -3.30 25.04
CA THR A 313 -9.44 -3.53 25.97
C THR A 313 -8.44 -4.55 25.42
N ASP A 314 -8.94 -5.63 24.79
CA ASP A 314 -8.08 -6.69 24.27
C ASP A 314 -7.30 -6.21 23.05
N GLU A 315 -7.94 -5.55 22.08
CA GLU A 315 -7.22 -4.95 20.94
C GLU A 315 -6.15 -3.95 21.37
N THR A 316 -6.44 -3.13 22.40
CA THR A 316 -5.46 -2.19 22.93
C THR A 316 -4.31 -2.92 23.65
N TYR A 317 -4.60 -3.98 24.39
CA TYR A 317 -3.58 -4.84 25.01
C TYR A 317 -2.66 -5.46 23.96
N GLU A 318 -3.27 -5.99 22.89
CA GLU A 318 -2.60 -6.61 21.75
C GLU A 318 -1.67 -5.65 21.00
N TYR A 319 -2.18 -4.45 20.71
CA TYR A 319 -1.41 -3.38 20.11
C TYR A 319 -0.25 -2.95 21.02
N ALA A 320 -0.54 -2.72 22.31
CA ALA A 320 0.45 -2.30 23.29
C ALA A 320 1.56 -3.35 23.46
N ARG A 321 1.23 -4.64 23.66
CA ARG A 321 2.25 -5.69 23.83
C ARG A 321 3.16 -5.82 22.62
N THR A 322 2.65 -5.57 21.43
CA THR A 322 3.45 -5.59 20.19
C THR A 322 4.49 -4.47 20.21
N ILE A 323 4.11 -3.26 20.59
CA ILE A 323 5.05 -2.13 20.73
C ILE A 323 6.04 -2.38 21.88
N LEU A 324 5.57 -2.88 23.03
CA LEU A 324 6.42 -3.16 24.19
C LEU A 324 7.44 -4.28 23.92
N ASP A 325 7.08 -5.29 23.14
CA ASP A 325 8.04 -6.28 22.66
C ASP A 325 9.12 -5.62 21.80
N LEU A 326 8.73 -4.83 20.81
CA LEU A 326 9.65 -4.19 19.87
C LEU A 326 10.65 -3.25 20.57
N ILE A 327 10.20 -2.36 21.46
CA ILE A 327 11.07 -1.41 22.19
C ILE A 327 12.05 -2.14 23.13
N THR A 328 11.73 -3.35 23.59
CA THR A 328 12.52 -4.10 24.58
C THR A 328 13.39 -5.23 24.02
N ARG A 329 13.54 -5.35 22.68
CA ARG A 329 14.38 -6.41 22.07
C ARG A 329 15.87 -6.24 22.32
N GLU A 330 16.35 -5.01 22.26
CA GLU A 330 17.77 -4.66 22.44
C GLU A 330 17.87 -3.42 23.32
N LYS A 331 18.90 -3.32 24.17
CA LYS A 331 19.21 -2.08 24.88
C LYS A 331 19.85 -1.07 23.92
N ASP A 332 19.79 0.23 24.24
CA ASP A 332 20.62 1.20 23.52
C ASP A 332 22.10 0.83 23.72
N PRO A 333 22.92 0.75 22.65
CA PRO A 333 24.33 0.35 22.77
C PRO A 333 25.18 1.27 23.66
N LYS A 334 24.74 2.53 23.87
CA LYS A 334 25.42 3.51 24.74
C LYS A 334 24.78 3.59 26.14
N GLY A 335 23.84 2.70 26.48
CA GLY A 335 23.15 2.67 27.76
C GLY A 335 22.15 3.81 27.98
N ARG A 336 21.84 4.60 26.94
CA ARG A 336 20.91 5.74 27.04
C ARG A 336 19.47 5.25 27.21
N PRO A 337 18.58 6.03 27.84
CA PRO A 337 17.19 5.65 27.98
C PRO A 337 16.46 5.59 26.63
N LYS A 338 15.43 4.76 26.57
CA LYS A 338 14.42 4.78 25.51
C LYS A 338 13.14 5.44 26.03
N PHE A 339 12.32 5.97 25.13
CA PHE A 339 11.14 6.76 25.45
C PHE A 339 9.92 6.15 24.80
N LEU A 340 8.86 5.92 25.59
CA LEU A 340 7.55 5.50 25.11
C LEU A 340 6.53 6.61 25.35
N LEU A 341 6.04 7.20 24.26
CA LEU A 341 5.08 8.30 24.27
C LEU A 341 3.67 7.75 24.08
N ILE A 342 2.90 7.69 25.17
CA ILE A 342 1.50 7.23 25.18
C ILE A 342 0.59 8.45 25.12
N GLY A 343 0.15 8.80 23.92
CA GLY A 343 -0.34 10.16 23.66
C GLY A 343 -1.69 10.27 22.94
N GLY A 344 -2.03 11.52 22.66
CA GLY A 344 -2.96 11.91 21.60
C GLY A 344 -3.95 13.00 22.01
N GLY A 345 -4.87 13.28 21.09
CA GLY A 345 -5.91 14.29 21.26
C GLY A 345 -6.90 13.97 22.36
N ILE A 346 -7.82 14.91 22.62
CA ILE A 346 -8.98 14.66 23.47
C ILE A 346 -9.96 13.83 22.64
N ALA A 347 -10.21 12.58 23.05
CA ALA A 347 -11.10 11.71 22.30
C ALA A 347 -12.56 12.19 22.40
N ASN A 348 -13.32 12.04 21.31
CA ASN A 348 -14.76 12.32 21.31
C ASN A 348 -15.56 11.18 21.94
N PHE A 349 -15.30 9.93 21.54
CA PHE A 349 -16.09 8.76 21.94
C PHE A 349 -15.26 7.57 22.44
N THR A 350 -13.93 7.56 22.24
CA THR A 350 -13.08 6.48 22.74
C THR A 350 -13.05 6.46 24.26
N ASP A 351 -13.37 5.31 24.85
CA ASP A 351 -13.28 5.12 26.30
C ASP A 351 -11.82 4.98 26.74
N VAL A 352 -11.30 6.04 27.37
CA VAL A 352 -9.91 6.10 27.82
C VAL A 352 -9.65 5.10 28.94
N ALA A 353 -10.63 4.79 29.79
CA ALA A 353 -10.44 3.82 30.86
C ALA A 353 -10.33 2.38 30.33
N LYS A 354 -11.11 2.02 29.30
CA LYS A 354 -11.03 0.69 28.65
C LYS A 354 -9.72 0.48 27.90
N THR A 355 -9.30 1.48 27.12
CA THR A 355 -8.04 1.42 26.38
C THR A 355 -6.84 1.41 27.33
N PHE A 356 -6.84 2.25 28.37
CA PHE A 356 -5.75 2.26 29.35
C PHE A 356 -5.71 0.99 30.19
N LYS A 357 -6.84 0.31 30.43
CA LYS A 357 -6.85 -1.03 31.02
C LYS A 357 -5.99 -1.99 30.19
N GLY A 358 -6.18 -2.02 28.86
CA GLY A 358 -5.39 -2.87 27.96
C GLY A 358 -3.89 -2.54 27.99
N ILE A 359 -3.56 -1.24 27.96
CA ILE A 359 -2.18 -0.76 28.10
C ILE A 359 -1.56 -1.22 29.43
N THR A 360 -2.28 -1.05 30.55
CA THR A 360 -1.75 -1.43 31.88
C THR A 360 -1.55 -2.95 32.02
N MET A 361 -2.36 -3.77 31.35
CA MET A 361 -2.15 -5.22 31.27
C MET A 361 -0.82 -5.52 30.56
N ALA A 362 -0.58 -4.90 29.40
CA ALA A 362 0.67 -5.11 28.65
C ALA A 362 1.90 -4.59 29.43
N LEU A 363 1.80 -3.43 30.09
CA LEU A 363 2.87 -2.90 30.94
C LEU A 363 3.24 -3.85 32.08
N ARG A 364 2.25 -4.51 32.70
CA ARG A 364 2.48 -5.51 33.75
C ARG A 364 3.27 -6.69 33.20
N ASP A 365 2.91 -7.19 32.04
CA ASP A 365 3.50 -8.39 31.45
C ASP A 365 4.94 -8.13 30.94
N TYR A 366 5.24 -6.89 30.53
CA TYR A 366 6.55 -6.47 30.05
C TYR A 366 7.41 -5.74 31.10
N LYS A 367 6.95 -5.61 32.35
CA LYS A 367 7.61 -4.78 33.40
C LYS A 367 9.12 -5.01 33.53
N LYS A 368 9.54 -6.28 33.52
CA LYS A 368 10.95 -6.66 33.71
C LYS A 368 11.80 -6.19 32.53
N LYS A 369 11.34 -6.47 31.31
CA LYS A 369 12.02 -6.07 30.07
C LYS A 369 12.09 -4.54 29.91
N LEU A 370 11.03 -3.82 30.32
CA LEU A 370 11.00 -2.35 30.27
C LEU A 370 12.06 -1.73 31.18
N LYS A 371 12.19 -2.25 32.42
CA LYS A 371 13.24 -1.84 33.36
C LYS A 371 14.64 -2.16 32.83
N GLU A 372 14.84 -3.39 32.38
CA GLU A 372 16.14 -3.83 31.83
C GLU A 372 16.58 -3.01 30.62
N SER A 373 15.62 -2.52 29.82
CA SER A 373 15.84 -1.71 28.63
C SER A 373 15.85 -0.20 28.89
N ASN A 374 15.79 0.24 30.17
CA ASN A 374 15.78 1.64 30.58
C ASN A 374 14.72 2.48 29.84
N VAL A 375 13.49 1.96 29.79
CA VAL A 375 12.36 2.64 29.12
C VAL A 375 11.68 3.63 30.07
N LYS A 376 11.58 4.88 29.63
CA LYS A 376 10.82 5.96 30.27
C LYS A 376 9.50 6.18 29.55
N ILE A 377 8.41 6.31 30.30
CA ILE A 377 7.05 6.35 29.74
C ILE A 377 6.45 7.72 30.02
N TYR A 378 5.89 8.35 28.98
CA TYR A 378 5.23 9.64 29.12
C TYR A 378 3.82 9.58 28.58
N VAL A 379 2.85 9.90 29.42
CA VAL A 379 1.42 9.74 29.12
C VAL A 379 0.75 11.10 29.06
N ARG A 380 0.00 11.37 27.98
CA ARG A 380 -0.92 12.51 27.91
C ARG A 380 -2.20 12.10 27.19
N ARG A 381 -3.35 12.17 27.88
CA ARG A 381 -4.64 11.80 27.26
C ARG A 381 -5.84 12.52 27.84
N GLY A 382 -6.85 12.76 27.00
CA GLY A 382 -8.19 13.21 27.37
C GLY A 382 -9.28 12.45 26.60
N GLY A 383 -10.54 12.64 27.01
CA GLY A 383 -11.73 12.03 26.38
C GLY A 383 -12.65 11.33 27.38
N PRO A 384 -13.66 10.56 26.93
CA PRO A 384 -14.55 9.81 27.83
C PRO A 384 -13.79 8.96 28.86
N ASN A 385 -14.20 9.05 30.12
CA ASN A 385 -13.62 8.31 31.25
C ASN A 385 -12.10 8.53 31.50
N TYR A 386 -11.51 9.61 30.95
CA TYR A 386 -10.07 9.85 31.06
C TYR A 386 -9.56 9.98 32.49
N LYS A 387 -10.32 10.61 33.42
CA LYS A 387 -9.89 10.74 34.82
C LYS A 387 -9.64 9.38 35.45
N ALA A 388 -10.55 8.43 35.24
CA ALA A 388 -10.41 7.05 35.73
C ALA A 388 -9.26 6.32 35.00
N GLY A 389 -9.11 6.50 33.70
CA GLY A 389 -7.99 5.94 32.93
C GLY A 389 -6.62 6.44 33.43
N LEU A 390 -6.46 7.76 33.57
CA LEU A 390 -5.24 8.39 34.09
C LEU A 390 -4.93 7.97 35.52
N ALA A 391 -5.94 7.84 36.39
CA ALA A 391 -5.76 7.34 37.75
C ALA A 391 -5.22 5.90 37.74
N LYS A 392 -5.84 5.00 36.96
CA LYS A 392 -5.43 3.59 36.85
C LYS A 392 -4.02 3.41 36.29
N ILE A 393 -3.67 4.14 35.22
CA ILE A 393 -2.31 4.01 34.65
C ILE A 393 -1.25 4.60 35.59
N ARG A 394 -1.56 5.69 36.29
CA ARG A 394 -0.65 6.27 37.30
C ARG A 394 -0.42 5.31 38.46
N GLU A 395 -1.47 4.66 38.96
CA GLU A 395 -1.37 3.63 39.99
C GLU A 395 -0.55 2.42 39.49
N ALA A 396 -0.79 1.98 38.25
CA ALA A 396 -0.03 0.90 37.64
C ALA A 396 1.46 1.24 37.54
N GLY A 397 1.82 2.47 37.16
CA GLY A 397 3.21 2.94 37.15
C GLY A 397 3.91 2.79 38.48
N LYS A 398 3.27 3.29 39.55
CA LYS A 398 3.79 3.18 40.92
C LYS A 398 3.91 1.72 41.36
N ARG A 399 2.86 0.92 41.17
CA ARG A 399 2.83 -0.49 41.58
C ARG A 399 3.85 -1.35 40.83
N LEU A 400 4.10 -1.05 39.56
CA LEU A 400 5.06 -1.77 38.72
C LEU A 400 6.48 -1.19 38.82
N ASP A 401 6.64 -0.06 39.52
CA ASP A 401 7.88 0.69 39.68
C ASP A 401 8.51 1.05 38.32
N LEU A 402 7.71 1.65 37.43
CA LEU A 402 8.13 2.11 36.10
C LEU A 402 8.39 3.62 36.12
N ASP A 403 9.44 4.09 35.43
CA ASP A 403 9.71 5.52 35.22
C ASP A 403 8.61 6.08 34.29
N MET A 404 7.57 6.67 34.89
CA MET A 404 6.38 7.12 34.16
C MET A 404 5.80 8.43 34.67
N GLU A 405 5.61 9.38 33.75
CA GLU A 405 4.92 10.66 33.97
C GLU A 405 3.55 10.66 33.30
N VAL A 406 2.51 11.14 34.02
CA VAL A 406 1.11 11.03 33.57
C VAL A 406 0.37 12.37 33.66
N HIS A 407 -0.03 12.89 32.50
CA HIS A 407 -0.67 14.19 32.32
C HIS A 407 -2.07 14.10 31.70
N GLY A 408 -2.92 15.08 32.03
CA GLY A 408 -4.28 15.21 31.51
C GLY A 408 -4.41 16.19 30.34
N PRO A 409 -5.65 16.54 29.98
CA PRO A 409 -5.93 17.47 28.89
C PRO A 409 -5.59 18.93 29.22
N ASP A 410 -5.36 19.25 30.50
CA ASP A 410 -4.85 20.53 31.00
C ASP A 410 -3.44 20.86 30.47
N MET A 411 -2.67 19.84 30.11
CA MET A 411 -1.40 20.00 29.38
C MET A 411 -1.63 20.02 27.87
N HIS A 412 -0.97 20.95 27.16
CA HIS A 412 -0.96 20.97 25.68
C HIS A 412 -0.51 19.61 25.12
N MET A 413 -1.17 19.14 24.06
CA MET A 413 -1.04 17.77 23.54
C MET A 413 0.42 17.31 23.36
N THR A 414 1.23 18.12 22.70
CA THR A 414 2.62 17.78 22.35
C THR A 414 3.64 18.22 23.39
N LYS A 415 3.24 18.91 24.46
CA LYS A 415 4.18 19.36 25.51
C LYS A 415 4.88 18.18 26.18
N VAL A 416 4.19 17.04 26.28
CA VAL A 416 4.75 15.78 26.79
C VAL A 416 5.94 15.27 25.97
N VAL A 417 5.96 15.54 24.65
CA VAL A 417 7.10 15.21 23.78
C VAL A 417 8.30 16.08 24.16
N SER A 418 8.10 17.38 24.29
CA SER A 418 9.18 18.30 24.69
C SER A 418 9.73 17.99 26.08
N ILE A 419 8.89 17.51 27.02
CA ILE A 419 9.34 17.08 28.36
C ILE A 419 10.20 15.81 28.23
N ALA A 420 9.70 14.80 27.52
CA ALA A 420 10.40 13.53 27.34
C ALA A 420 11.76 13.71 26.68
N LEU A 421 11.84 14.55 25.64
CA LEU A 421 13.04 14.68 24.80
C LEU A 421 13.92 15.89 25.18
N LYS A 422 13.63 16.60 26.29
CA LYS A 422 14.35 17.83 26.69
C LYS A 422 15.86 17.65 26.87
N ASN A 423 16.31 16.43 27.21
CA ASN A 423 17.68 16.11 27.61
C ASN A 423 18.26 14.94 26.78
N LEU A 424 17.76 14.72 25.57
CA LEU A 424 18.07 13.55 24.75
C LEU A 424 19.32 13.70 23.87
#